data_AF-A0A316MVL6-F1
#
_entry.id   AF-A0A316MVL6-F1
#
_cell.length_a   1.000
_cell.length_b   1.000
_cell.length_c   1.000
_cell.angle_alpha   90.00
_cell.angle_beta   90.00
_cell.angle_gamma   90.00
#
_symmetry.space_group_name_H-M   'P 1'
#
loop_
_entity.id
_entity.type
_entity.pdbx_description
1 polymer ?
#
loop_
_entity_poly.entity_id
_entity_poly.type
_entity_poly.pdbx_seq_one_letter_code
_entity_poly.pdbx_strand_id
1 'polypeptide(L)'
;MARHSQIGDPEKYRCKLVDLLIHFEDHLKRSELRTQVLALIPASTLLQNLGASLIQEESCVSARSRILAYMKKYVGNVLDGEELMVVAGISEYARRVRELRVEHGWRILTGITLKNMEQEEIESLTGRKDFSLKPDQYILVSLEQDTEAAYRWNVANDIRKEKNLSVREKILKYLRRFVGKEISGEELRYVAGDKTEWARRVRELRTEFGWPVVTRHTGRPNLPVGIYVLEADRQAPEHDRKIPEDVYRSVLVRDKYTCRRCGWNHESWNKSDPRHLEVHHIKHHADGGSNTADNLMTVCNICHDVLHRKK
;
A
#
# COMPACT_ATOMS: atom_id res chain seq x y z
N MET A 1 10.79 8.44 -30.76
CA MET A 1 9.58 8.15 -29.96
C MET A 1 9.43 6.64 -29.89
N ALA A 2 9.26 6.05 -28.70
CA ALA A 2 9.01 4.62 -28.57
C ALA A 2 7.70 4.29 -29.30
N ARG A 3 7.75 3.36 -30.26
CA ARG A 3 6.57 2.92 -31.00
C ARG A 3 5.67 2.15 -30.02
N HIS A 4 4.47 2.64 -29.77
CA HIS A 4 3.49 1.91 -28.95
C HIS A 4 3.01 0.65 -29.69
N SER A 5 2.77 -0.43 -28.94
CA SER A 5 2.18 -1.67 -29.47
C SER A 5 0.88 -1.37 -30.20
N GLN A 6 0.69 -1.95 -31.38
CA GLN A 6 -0.53 -1.83 -32.17
C GLN A 6 -1.42 -3.04 -31.92
N ILE A 7 -2.68 -2.77 -31.53
CA ILE A 7 -3.70 -3.80 -31.38
C ILE A 7 -4.21 -4.17 -32.78
N GLY A 8 -4.41 -5.45 -33.02
CA GLY A 8 -4.92 -5.98 -34.27
C GLY A 8 -5.26 -7.46 -34.15
N ASP A 9 -5.24 -8.16 -35.27
CA ASP A 9 -5.46 -9.61 -35.31
C ASP A 9 -4.19 -10.36 -34.86
N PRO A 10 -4.23 -11.11 -33.73
CA PRO A 10 -3.11 -11.92 -33.26
C PRO A 10 -2.56 -12.86 -34.33
N GLU A 11 -3.43 -13.49 -35.13
CA GLU A 11 -2.99 -14.47 -36.12
C GLU A 11 -2.21 -13.80 -37.25
N LYS A 12 -2.62 -12.61 -37.67
CA LYS A 12 -1.88 -11.79 -38.62
C LYS A 12 -0.50 -11.39 -38.11
N TYR A 13 -0.36 -11.06 -36.82
CA TYR A 13 0.96 -10.78 -36.24
C TYR A 13 1.83 -12.03 -36.14
N ARG A 14 1.24 -13.17 -35.76
CA ARG A 14 1.91 -14.47 -35.70
C ARG A 14 2.49 -14.87 -37.06
N CYS A 15 1.69 -14.82 -38.13
CA CYS A 15 2.15 -15.15 -39.48
C CYS A 15 3.35 -14.27 -39.92
N LYS A 16 3.22 -12.94 -39.76
CA LYS A 16 4.31 -12.01 -40.09
C LYS A 16 5.59 -12.26 -39.28
N LEU A 17 5.46 -12.64 -38.01
CA LEU A 17 6.61 -12.94 -37.15
C LEU A 17 7.31 -14.21 -37.63
N VAL A 18 6.55 -15.25 -37.96
CA VAL A 18 7.09 -16.51 -38.50
C VAL A 18 7.82 -16.25 -39.82
N ASP A 19 7.19 -15.54 -40.75
CA ASP A 19 7.80 -15.20 -42.05
C ASP A 19 9.13 -14.47 -41.87
N LEU A 20 9.17 -13.47 -40.98
CA LEU A 20 10.40 -12.73 -40.68
C LEU A 20 11.50 -13.64 -40.13
N LEU A 21 11.17 -14.51 -39.17
CA LEU A 21 12.14 -15.42 -38.55
C LEU A 21 12.67 -16.47 -39.52
N ILE A 22 11.84 -16.95 -40.46
CA ILE A 22 12.28 -17.85 -41.54
C ILE A 22 13.31 -17.14 -42.42
N HIS A 23 13.06 -15.90 -42.84
CA HIS A 23 13.99 -15.14 -43.67
C HIS A 23 15.24 -14.64 -42.92
N PHE A 24 15.23 -14.68 -41.58
CA PHE A 24 16.37 -14.23 -40.78
C PHE A 24 17.60 -15.16 -40.89
N GLU A 25 17.41 -16.41 -41.35
CA GLU A 25 18.52 -17.35 -41.58
C GLU A 25 19.59 -16.78 -42.53
N ASP A 26 19.18 -16.04 -43.56
CA ASP A 26 20.10 -15.41 -44.51
C ASP A 26 20.97 -14.33 -43.85
N HIS A 27 20.40 -13.59 -42.90
CA HIS A 27 21.13 -12.58 -42.14
C HIS A 27 22.21 -13.20 -41.25
N LEU A 28 21.94 -14.35 -40.64
CA LEU A 28 22.92 -15.08 -39.83
C LEU A 28 24.15 -15.53 -40.64
N LYS A 29 23.94 -15.91 -41.90
CA LYS A 29 25.00 -16.42 -42.78
C LYS A 29 25.79 -15.31 -43.47
N ARG A 30 25.14 -14.20 -43.83
CA ARG A 30 25.67 -13.25 -44.84
C ARG A 30 25.80 -11.81 -44.37
N SER A 31 25.22 -11.45 -43.22
CA SER A 31 25.18 -10.05 -42.75
C SER A 31 26.12 -9.82 -41.57
N GLU A 32 26.60 -8.58 -41.42
CA GLU A 32 27.33 -8.15 -40.22
C GLU A 32 26.42 -8.03 -38.98
N LEU A 33 27.02 -8.03 -37.78
CA LEU A 33 26.33 -8.00 -36.50
C LEU A 33 25.29 -6.87 -36.39
N ARG A 34 25.62 -5.65 -36.83
CA ARG A 34 24.69 -4.52 -36.75
C ARG A 34 23.44 -4.76 -37.61
N THR A 35 23.61 -5.27 -38.82
CA THR A 35 22.50 -5.61 -39.72
C THR A 35 21.63 -6.71 -39.14
N GLN A 36 22.23 -7.74 -38.53
CA GLN A 36 21.49 -8.80 -37.84
C GLN A 36 20.63 -8.23 -36.70
N VAL A 37 21.20 -7.37 -35.85
CA VAL A 37 20.45 -6.72 -34.75
C VAL A 37 19.31 -5.86 -35.28
N LEU A 38 19.55 -5.03 -36.30
CA LEU A 38 18.52 -4.18 -36.89
C LEU A 38 17.39 -5.00 -37.53
N ALA A 39 17.70 -6.14 -38.16
CA ALA A 39 16.71 -7.03 -38.76
C ALA A 39 15.83 -7.77 -37.73
N LEU A 40 16.25 -7.87 -36.45
CA LEU A 40 15.41 -8.41 -35.36
C LEU A 40 14.47 -7.39 -34.72
N ILE A 41 14.67 -6.08 -34.93
CA ILE A 41 13.79 -5.04 -34.36
C ILE A 41 12.32 -5.22 -34.76
N PRO A 42 11.97 -5.52 -36.03
CA PRO A 42 10.58 -5.75 -36.40
C PRO A 42 10.01 -7.03 -35.78
N ALA A 43 10.83 -8.07 -35.53
CA ALA A 43 10.39 -9.28 -34.83
C ALA A 43 9.94 -8.96 -33.40
N SER A 44 10.75 -8.15 -32.68
CA SER A 44 10.40 -7.65 -31.35
C SER A 44 9.11 -6.83 -31.34
N THR A 45 8.93 -5.97 -32.36
CA THR A 45 7.70 -5.17 -32.51
C THR A 45 6.48 -6.06 -32.79
N LEU A 46 6.61 -7.06 -33.66
CA LEU A 46 5.53 -8.00 -33.98
C LEU A 46 5.15 -8.85 -32.76
N LEU A 47 6.12 -9.28 -31.96
CA LEU A 47 5.87 -10.02 -30.72
C LEU A 47 5.12 -9.15 -29.69
N GLN A 48 5.49 -7.88 -29.54
CA GLN A 48 4.78 -6.92 -28.68
C GLN A 48 3.34 -6.69 -29.15
N ASN A 49 3.14 -6.54 -30.46
CA ASN A 49 1.80 -6.36 -31.04
C ASN A 49 0.95 -7.63 -30.86
N LEU A 50 1.54 -8.81 -31.06
CA LEU A 50 0.90 -10.09 -30.84
C LEU A 50 0.40 -10.20 -29.38
N GLY A 51 1.30 -10.00 -28.42
CA GLY A 51 0.96 -10.05 -26.99
C GLY A 51 -0.12 -9.04 -26.59
N ALA A 52 0.02 -7.78 -27.03
CA ALA A 52 -0.97 -6.73 -26.78
C ALA A 52 -2.34 -7.02 -27.40
N SER A 53 -2.41 -7.87 -28.43
CA SER A 53 -3.65 -8.22 -29.14
C SER A 53 -4.36 -9.46 -28.56
N LEU A 54 -3.76 -10.14 -27.56
CA LEU A 54 -4.38 -11.29 -26.90
C LEU A 54 -5.60 -10.90 -26.04
N ILE A 55 -5.67 -9.64 -25.60
CA ILE A 55 -6.83 -9.10 -24.89
C ILE A 55 -7.63 -8.24 -25.89
N GLN A 56 -8.73 -8.80 -26.39
CA GLN A 56 -9.57 -8.19 -27.42
C GLN A 56 -10.73 -7.33 -26.86
N GLU A 57 -10.67 -6.95 -25.58
CA GLU A 57 -11.67 -6.07 -24.99
C GLU A 57 -11.50 -4.62 -25.50
N GLU A 58 -12.59 -3.98 -25.95
CA GLU A 58 -12.56 -2.62 -26.51
C GLU A 58 -12.01 -1.57 -25.52
N SER A 59 -12.18 -1.79 -24.22
CA SER A 59 -11.68 -0.92 -23.15
C SER A 59 -10.15 -1.04 -22.91
N CYS A 60 -9.50 -2.04 -23.52
CA CYS A 60 -8.11 -2.42 -23.24
C CYS A 60 -7.09 -1.81 -24.21
N VAL A 61 -7.25 -0.52 -24.52
CA VAL A 61 -6.40 0.19 -25.50
C VAL A 61 -4.97 0.44 -24.97
N SER A 62 -4.82 0.69 -23.68
CA SER A 62 -3.52 0.98 -23.06
C SER A 62 -2.85 -0.25 -22.46
N ALA A 63 -1.52 -0.23 -22.33
CA ALA A 63 -0.76 -1.28 -21.63
C ALA A 63 -1.26 -1.47 -20.18
N ARG A 64 -1.57 -0.37 -19.50
CA ARG A 64 -2.10 -0.37 -18.13
C ARG A 64 -3.47 -1.05 -18.05
N SER A 65 -4.39 -0.74 -18.98
CA SER A 65 -5.72 -1.37 -19.02
C SER A 65 -5.64 -2.86 -19.34
N ARG A 66 -4.74 -3.27 -20.25
CA ARG A 66 -4.49 -4.70 -20.54
C ARG A 66 -3.99 -5.46 -19.33
N ILE A 67 -2.97 -4.94 -18.64
CA ILE A 67 -2.47 -5.53 -17.40
C ILE A 67 -3.61 -5.69 -16.39
N LEU A 68 -4.43 -4.64 -16.19
CA LEU A 68 -5.52 -4.70 -15.24
C LEU A 68 -6.59 -5.73 -15.62
N ALA A 69 -7.00 -5.78 -16.89
CA ALA A 69 -7.98 -6.76 -17.36
C ALA A 69 -7.48 -8.19 -17.15
N TYR A 70 -6.20 -8.43 -17.46
CA TYR A 70 -5.55 -9.72 -17.22
C TYR A 70 -5.53 -10.09 -15.73
N MET A 71 -5.08 -9.16 -14.86
CA MET A 71 -5.08 -9.36 -13.42
C MET A 71 -6.48 -9.65 -12.85
N LYS A 72 -7.52 -8.96 -13.36
CA LYS A 72 -8.93 -9.20 -12.97
C LYS A 72 -9.44 -10.55 -13.41
N LYS A 73 -8.97 -11.07 -14.53
CA LYS A 73 -9.32 -12.42 -14.99
C LYS A 73 -8.70 -13.52 -14.13
N TYR A 74 -7.55 -13.23 -13.50
CA TYR A 74 -6.78 -14.18 -12.70
C TYR A 74 -6.54 -13.67 -11.27
N VAL A 75 -7.60 -13.17 -10.62
CA VAL A 75 -7.51 -12.73 -9.21
C VAL A 75 -7.07 -13.88 -8.32
N GLY A 76 -6.12 -13.63 -7.43
CA GLY A 76 -5.55 -14.63 -6.52
C GLY A 76 -4.44 -15.49 -7.15
N ASN A 77 -4.19 -15.38 -8.46
CA ASN A 77 -3.09 -16.06 -9.12
C ASN A 77 -1.79 -15.23 -9.01
N VAL A 78 -0.67 -15.95 -8.93
CA VAL A 78 0.66 -15.32 -9.06
C VAL A 78 0.95 -15.13 -10.53
N LEU A 79 1.23 -13.88 -10.90
CA LEU A 79 1.55 -13.48 -12.26
C LEU A 79 3.02 -13.04 -12.31
N ASP A 80 3.74 -13.56 -13.28
CA ASP A 80 5.16 -13.23 -13.49
C ASP A 80 5.32 -11.92 -14.28
N GLY A 81 6.44 -11.24 -14.09
CA GLY A 81 6.72 -9.98 -14.78
C GLY A 81 6.81 -10.15 -16.30
N GLU A 82 7.37 -11.26 -16.77
CA GLU A 82 7.45 -11.58 -18.20
C GLU A 82 6.06 -11.82 -18.83
N GLU A 83 5.16 -12.46 -18.10
CA GLU A 83 3.76 -12.64 -18.50
C GLU A 83 3.07 -11.28 -18.66
N LEU A 84 3.22 -10.40 -17.66
CA LEU A 84 2.67 -9.05 -17.72
C LEU A 84 3.32 -8.20 -18.83
N MET A 85 4.60 -8.42 -19.13
CA MET A 85 5.30 -7.77 -20.24
C MET A 85 4.67 -8.13 -21.59
N VAL A 86 4.38 -9.43 -21.81
CA VAL A 86 3.73 -9.92 -23.03
C VAL A 86 2.34 -9.30 -23.17
N VAL A 87 1.53 -9.36 -22.11
CA VAL A 87 0.16 -8.80 -22.10
C VAL A 87 0.17 -7.29 -22.32
N ALA A 88 1.10 -6.58 -21.69
CA ALA A 88 1.22 -5.13 -21.82
C ALA A 88 1.70 -4.72 -23.22
N GLY A 89 2.47 -5.58 -23.89
CA GLY A 89 3.17 -5.27 -25.14
C GLY A 89 4.28 -4.24 -24.98
N ILE A 90 4.83 -4.08 -23.77
CA ILE A 90 5.90 -3.12 -23.44
C ILE A 90 6.82 -3.68 -22.35
N SER A 91 8.11 -3.32 -22.40
CA SER A 91 9.07 -3.68 -21.35
C SER A 91 8.85 -2.91 -20.03
N GLU A 92 8.28 -1.71 -20.08
CA GLU A 92 7.98 -0.85 -18.93
C GLU A 92 6.72 -1.28 -18.14
N TYR A 93 6.39 -2.57 -18.13
CA TYR A 93 5.18 -3.10 -17.47
C TYR A 93 5.18 -2.84 -15.96
N ALA A 94 6.34 -2.97 -15.30
CA ALA A 94 6.45 -2.78 -13.84
C ALA A 94 6.02 -1.38 -13.40
N ARG A 95 6.27 -0.37 -14.24
CA ARG A 95 5.78 1.00 -14.02
C ARG A 95 4.26 1.07 -14.09
N ARG A 96 3.62 0.40 -15.06
CA ARG A 96 2.16 0.35 -15.19
C ARG A 96 1.50 -0.38 -14.01
N VAL A 97 2.11 -1.46 -13.52
CA VAL A 97 1.65 -2.17 -12.32
C VAL A 97 1.72 -1.25 -11.09
N ARG A 98 2.80 -0.49 -10.95
CA ARG A 98 2.92 0.52 -9.88
C ARG A 98 1.82 1.58 -9.98
N GLU A 99 1.54 2.11 -11.16
CA GLU A 99 0.45 3.07 -11.37
C GLU A 99 -0.91 2.45 -10.97
N LEU A 100 -1.19 1.22 -11.37
CA LEU A 100 -2.41 0.52 -10.96
C LEU A 100 -2.55 0.40 -9.45
N ARG A 101 -1.46 0.05 -8.77
CA ARG A 101 -1.45 -0.10 -7.30
C ARG A 101 -1.59 1.22 -6.56
N VAL A 102 -0.78 2.20 -6.96
CA VAL A 102 -0.58 3.42 -6.17
C VAL A 102 -1.51 4.55 -6.60
N GLU A 103 -1.71 4.73 -7.90
CA GLU A 103 -2.49 5.86 -8.45
C GLU A 103 -3.94 5.47 -8.68
N HIS A 104 -4.22 4.20 -8.97
CA HIS A 104 -5.56 3.71 -9.28
C HIS A 104 -6.16 2.80 -8.20
N GLY A 105 -5.46 2.54 -7.09
CA GLY A 105 -6.04 1.91 -5.91
C GLY A 105 -6.35 0.43 -6.04
N TRP A 106 -5.69 -0.29 -6.94
CA TRP A 106 -5.84 -1.74 -7.05
C TRP A 106 -4.97 -2.47 -6.03
N ARG A 107 -5.55 -3.41 -5.28
CA ARG A 107 -4.84 -4.17 -4.24
C ARG A 107 -3.94 -5.26 -4.82
N ILE A 108 -2.80 -4.83 -5.37
CA ILE A 108 -1.79 -5.69 -5.99
C ILE A 108 -0.64 -5.90 -5.00
N LEU A 109 -0.43 -7.11 -4.50
CA LEU A 109 0.73 -7.42 -3.65
C LEU A 109 1.97 -7.71 -4.50
N THR A 110 3.14 -7.37 -3.96
CA THR A 110 4.45 -7.66 -4.54
C THR A 110 5.32 -8.42 -3.54
N GLY A 111 6.43 -8.99 -4.00
CA GLY A 111 7.44 -9.57 -3.09
C GLY A 111 7.94 -8.59 -2.02
N ILE A 112 8.00 -7.29 -2.31
CA ILE A 112 8.37 -6.27 -1.31
C ILE A 112 7.24 -6.06 -0.31
N THR A 113 5.99 -6.00 -0.79
CA THR A 113 4.82 -5.81 0.06
C THR A 113 4.69 -6.98 1.04
N LEU A 114 4.77 -8.23 0.55
CA LEU A 114 4.69 -9.43 1.39
C LEU A 114 5.78 -9.52 2.46
N LYS A 115 7.02 -9.11 2.15
CA LYS A 115 8.12 -9.13 3.14
C LYS A 115 7.87 -8.24 4.36
N ASN A 116 6.96 -7.27 4.26
CA ASN A 116 6.61 -6.36 5.35
C ASN A 116 5.27 -6.73 6.02
N MET A 117 4.69 -7.88 5.69
CA MET A 117 3.41 -8.35 6.21
C MET A 117 3.60 -9.57 7.12
N GLU A 118 2.71 -9.73 8.10
CA GLU A 118 2.70 -10.90 8.98
C GLU A 118 2.07 -12.12 8.29
N GLN A 119 2.51 -13.32 8.64
CA GLN A 119 2.10 -14.56 7.97
C GLN A 119 0.59 -14.81 8.02
N GLU A 120 -0.06 -14.49 9.15
CA GLU A 120 -1.52 -14.59 9.32
C GLU A 120 -2.30 -13.70 8.34
N GLU A 121 -1.77 -12.52 8.02
CA GLU A 121 -2.43 -11.62 7.07
C GLU A 121 -2.24 -12.09 5.63
N ILE A 122 -1.04 -12.56 5.29
CA ILE A 122 -0.77 -13.16 3.99
C ILE A 122 -1.75 -14.31 3.77
N GLU A 123 -1.94 -15.17 4.77
CA GLU A 123 -2.92 -16.25 4.72
C GLU A 123 -4.35 -15.72 4.57
N SER A 124 -4.75 -14.69 5.32
CA SER A 124 -6.08 -14.07 5.19
C SER A 124 -6.34 -13.48 3.79
N LEU A 125 -5.32 -12.95 3.11
CA LEU A 125 -5.48 -12.29 1.81
C LEU A 125 -5.32 -13.22 0.61
N THR A 126 -4.51 -14.26 0.77
CA THR A 126 -4.15 -15.16 -0.34
C THR A 126 -4.71 -16.57 -0.17
N GLY A 127 -5.20 -16.91 1.03
CA GLY A 127 -5.59 -18.27 1.40
C GLY A 127 -4.42 -19.23 1.55
N ARG A 128 -3.16 -18.73 1.62
CA ARG A 128 -1.94 -19.55 1.57
C ARG A 128 -1.03 -19.29 2.77
N LYS A 129 -0.58 -20.39 3.41
CA LYS A 129 0.49 -20.38 4.41
C LYS A 129 1.86 -20.37 3.76
N ASP A 130 2.83 -19.77 4.44
CA ASP A 130 4.24 -19.62 4.04
C ASP A 130 4.43 -19.10 2.62
N PHE A 131 3.52 -18.21 2.22
CA PHE A 131 3.45 -17.68 0.87
C PHE A 131 4.40 -16.51 0.68
N SER A 132 5.24 -16.60 -0.35
CA SER A 132 6.16 -15.54 -0.75
C SER A 132 6.10 -15.31 -2.25
N LEU A 133 6.52 -14.12 -2.67
CA LEU A 133 6.61 -13.73 -4.08
C LEU A 133 8.05 -13.35 -4.41
N LYS A 134 8.48 -13.70 -5.61
CA LYS A 134 9.71 -13.14 -6.20
C LYS A 134 9.55 -11.64 -6.45
N PRO A 135 10.67 -10.88 -6.60
CA PRO A 135 10.61 -9.44 -6.82
C PRO A 135 9.77 -9.00 -8.04
N ASP A 136 9.71 -9.84 -9.07
CA ASP A 136 9.01 -9.65 -10.34
C ASP A 136 7.64 -10.35 -10.39
N GLN A 137 7.14 -10.82 -9.26
CA GLN A 137 5.82 -11.47 -9.17
C GLN A 137 4.78 -10.59 -8.50
N TYR A 138 3.55 -10.71 -8.99
CA TYR A 138 2.41 -9.88 -8.61
C TYR A 138 1.17 -10.73 -8.37
N ILE A 139 0.31 -10.31 -7.45
CA ILE A 139 -1.00 -10.93 -7.21
C ILE A 139 -2.03 -9.84 -6.94
N LEU A 140 -3.11 -9.83 -7.70
CA LEU A 140 -4.29 -9.03 -7.38
C LEU A 140 -5.13 -9.82 -6.38
N VAL A 141 -5.36 -9.27 -5.18
CA VAL A 141 -6.08 -9.98 -4.11
C VAL A 141 -7.53 -9.56 -3.92
N SER A 142 -7.98 -8.50 -4.62
CA SER A 142 -9.38 -8.07 -4.59
C SER A 142 -9.79 -7.41 -5.91
N LEU A 143 -11.06 -7.58 -6.28
CA LEU A 143 -11.71 -6.86 -7.38
C LEU A 143 -12.22 -5.47 -6.96
N GLU A 144 -12.18 -5.16 -5.67
CA GLU A 144 -12.54 -3.85 -5.15
C GLU A 144 -11.42 -2.85 -5.41
N GLN A 145 -11.81 -1.73 -6.00
CA GLN A 145 -10.91 -0.61 -6.30
C GLN A 145 -11.06 0.47 -5.24
N ASP A 146 -9.94 0.97 -4.70
CA ASP A 146 -9.96 2.23 -3.97
C ASP A 146 -10.09 3.41 -4.94
N THR A 147 -11.30 3.97 -5.02
CA THR A 147 -11.62 5.11 -5.89
C THR A 147 -10.98 6.42 -5.41
N GLU A 148 -10.59 6.52 -4.14
CA GLU A 148 -9.94 7.72 -3.59
C GLU A 148 -8.41 7.70 -3.79
N ALA A 149 -7.83 6.59 -4.26
CA ALA A 149 -6.38 6.43 -4.42
C ALA A 149 -5.72 7.53 -5.27
N ALA A 150 -6.35 7.94 -6.37
CA ALA A 150 -5.81 9.00 -7.23
C ALA A 150 -5.71 10.34 -6.49
N TYR A 151 -6.73 10.66 -5.68
CA TYR A 151 -6.73 11.86 -4.84
C TYR A 151 -5.63 11.76 -3.77
N ARG A 152 -5.55 10.62 -3.08
CA ARG A 152 -4.51 10.34 -2.08
C ARG A 152 -3.10 10.44 -2.64
N TRP A 153 -2.88 9.94 -3.85
CA TRP A 153 -1.60 10.01 -4.52
C TRP A 153 -1.18 11.45 -4.86
N ASN A 154 -2.10 12.27 -5.38
CA ASN A 154 -1.81 13.68 -5.68
C ASN A 154 -1.39 14.42 -4.41
N VAL A 155 -2.16 14.27 -3.32
CA VAL A 155 -1.84 14.86 -2.02
C VAL A 155 -0.48 14.36 -1.50
N ALA A 156 -0.21 13.05 -1.62
CA ALA A 156 1.05 12.47 -1.20
C ALA A 156 2.23 13.07 -1.98
N ASN A 157 2.07 13.24 -3.29
CA ASN A 157 3.07 13.81 -4.18
C ASN A 157 3.37 15.29 -3.86
N ASP A 158 2.33 16.07 -3.57
CA ASP A 158 2.47 17.47 -3.20
C ASP A 158 3.23 17.61 -1.88
N ILE A 159 2.81 16.87 -0.84
CA ILE A 159 3.46 16.88 0.48
C ILE A 159 4.90 16.37 0.39
N ARG A 160 5.16 15.33 -0.42
CA ARG A 160 6.52 14.80 -0.65
C ARG A 160 7.46 15.89 -1.16
N LYS A 161 6.99 16.77 -2.05
CA LYS A 161 7.78 17.83 -2.70
C LYS A 161 8.06 19.05 -1.82
N GLU A 162 7.34 19.22 -0.71
CA GLU A 162 7.55 20.33 0.23
C GLU A 162 8.95 20.24 0.87
N LYS A 163 9.80 21.24 0.66
CA LYS A 163 11.20 21.23 1.11
C LYS A 163 11.39 21.69 2.56
N ASN A 164 10.43 22.43 3.10
CA ASN A 164 10.46 23.02 4.44
C ASN A 164 9.99 22.07 5.54
N LEU A 165 9.50 20.88 5.21
CA LEU A 165 9.00 19.91 6.18
C LEU A 165 9.96 18.73 6.38
N SER A 166 10.16 18.37 7.65
CA SER A 166 10.79 17.12 8.04
C SER A 166 9.94 15.91 7.65
N VAL A 167 10.54 14.72 7.70
CA VAL A 167 9.85 13.45 7.39
C VAL A 167 8.62 13.24 8.26
N ARG A 168 8.77 13.48 9.56
CA ARG A 168 7.69 13.32 10.54
C ARG A 168 6.55 14.31 10.27
N GLU A 169 6.87 15.56 9.95
CA GLU A 169 5.87 16.58 9.64
C GLU A 169 5.12 16.27 8.34
N LYS A 170 5.81 15.75 7.31
CA LYS A 170 5.17 15.29 6.08
C LYS A 170 4.18 14.16 6.33
N ILE A 171 4.61 13.14 7.07
CA ILE A 171 3.77 12.00 7.46
C ILE A 171 2.55 12.50 8.24
N LEU A 172 2.75 13.36 9.24
CA LEU A 172 1.66 13.92 10.04
C LEU A 172 0.69 14.74 9.18
N LYS A 173 1.21 15.64 8.33
CA LYS A 173 0.40 16.46 7.43
C LYS A 173 -0.47 15.60 6.51
N TYR A 174 0.10 14.50 6.00
CA TYR A 174 -0.62 13.54 5.17
C TYR A 174 -1.72 12.81 5.96
N LEU A 175 -1.41 12.26 7.13
CA LEU A 175 -2.38 11.59 8.00
C LEU A 175 -3.53 12.51 8.42
N ARG A 176 -3.24 13.78 8.75
CA ARG A 176 -4.24 14.80 9.10
C ARG A 176 -5.15 15.16 7.93
N ARG A 177 -4.71 14.98 6.68
CA ARG A 177 -5.58 15.18 5.51
C ARG A 177 -6.59 14.05 5.34
N PHE A 178 -6.29 12.86 5.88
CA PHE A 178 -7.06 11.63 5.70
C PHE A 178 -7.45 11.00 7.06
N VAL A 179 -7.93 11.82 8.00
CA VAL A 179 -8.39 11.36 9.32
C VAL A 179 -9.46 10.28 9.16
N GLY A 180 -9.32 9.20 9.91
CA GLY A 180 -10.23 8.05 9.91
C GLY A 180 -10.11 7.14 8.67
N LYS A 181 -9.24 7.45 7.70
CA LYS A 181 -9.03 6.63 6.49
C LYS A 181 -7.86 5.67 6.68
N GLU A 182 -7.95 4.52 6.01
CA GLU A 182 -6.91 3.50 5.98
C GLU A 182 -5.76 3.90 5.03
N ILE A 183 -4.61 4.22 5.61
CA ILE A 183 -3.41 4.61 4.88
C ILE A 183 -2.39 3.48 4.92
N SER A 184 -1.89 3.08 3.76
CA SER A 184 -0.87 2.04 3.66
C SER A 184 0.53 2.55 4.04
N GLY A 185 1.38 1.63 4.52
CA GLY A 185 2.79 1.91 4.77
C GLY A 185 3.55 2.32 3.50
N GLU A 186 3.14 1.83 2.32
CA GLU A 186 3.71 2.26 1.03
C GLU A 186 3.45 3.75 0.77
N GLU A 187 2.24 4.25 1.06
CA GLU A 187 1.91 5.67 0.95
C GLU A 187 2.74 6.52 1.92
N LEU A 188 2.84 6.10 3.19
CA LEU A 188 3.64 6.82 4.19
C LEU A 188 5.13 6.84 3.82
N ARG A 189 5.65 5.71 3.31
CA ARG A 189 7.03 5.63 2.78
C ARG A 189 7.22 6.56 1.59
N TYR A 190 6.27 6.64 0.67
CA TYR A 190 6.32 7.53 -0.48
C TYR A 190 6.33 9.00 -0.04
N VAL A 191 5.44 9.39 0.87
CA VAL A 191 5.36 10.75 1.47
C VAL A 191 6.68 11.11 2.17
N ALA A 192 7.31 10.15 2.83
CA ALA A 192 8.62 10.31 3.47
C ALA A 192 9.80 10.44 2.49
N GLY A 193 9.56 10.35 1.18
CA GLY A 193 10.60 10.36 0.16
C GLY A 193 11.44 9.08 0.15
N ASP A 194 10.80 7.93 0.42
CA ASP A 194 11.39 6.59 0.41
C ASP A 194 12.50 6.35 1.47
N LYS A 195 12.66 7.26 2.42
CA LYS A 195 13.62 7.17 3.52
C LYS A 195 13.31 6.03 4.47
N THR A 196 14.32 5.24 4.86
CA THR A 196 14.18 4.05 5.72
C THR A 196 13.63 4.34 7.12
N GLU A 197 13.84 5.55 7.64
CA GLU A 197 13.37 5.94 8.99
C GLU A 197 11.85 6.22 9.08
N TRP A 198 11.11 6.19 7.97
CA TRP A 198 9.68 6.56 7.93
C TRP A 198 8.85 5.82 9.00
N ALA A 199 9.04 4.51 9.15
CA ALA A 199 8.28 3.70 10.10
C ALA A 199 8.56 4.10 11.56
N ARG A 200 9.80 4.51 11.86
CA ARG A 200 10.16 5.07 13.16
C ARG A 200 9.48 6.42 13.40
N ARG A 201 9.44 7.29 12.39
CA ARG A 201 8.76 8.60 12.48
C ARG A 201 7.25 8.49 12.70
N VAL A 202 6.61 7.48 12.11
CA VAL A 202 5.20 7.18 12.41
C VAL A 202 5.02 6.76 13.87
N ARG A 203 5.91 5.91 14.41
CA ARG A 203 5.86 5.50 15.82
C ARG A 203 6.04 6.66 16.78
N GLU A 204 7.00 7.55 16.50
CA GLU A 204 7.22 8.78 17.29
C GLU A 204 5.94 9.62 17.39
N LEU A 205 5.19 9.76 16.29
CA LEU A 205 3.95 10.53 16.29
C LEU A 205 3.00 10.05 17.40
N ARG A 206 2.91 8.73 17.60
CA ARG A 206 2.10 8.13 18.66
C ARG A 206 2.78 8.22 20.03
N THR A 207 4.00 7.68 20.16
CA THR A 207 4.62 7.48 21.48
C THR A 207 5.14 8.77 22.09
N GLU A 208 5.75 9.66 21.29
CA GLU A 208 6.42 10.87 21.78
C GLU A 208 5.55 12.12 21.62
N PHE A 209 4.78 12.20 20.53
CA PHE A 209 4.00 13.39 20.19
C PHE A 209 2.51 13.24 20.55
N GLY A 210 2.05 12.04 20.93
CA GLY A 210 0.68 11.83 21.40
C GLY A 210 -0.39 11.96 20.32
N TRP A 211 -0.07 11.71 19.06
CA TRP A 211 -1.06 11.59 17.99
C TRP A 211 -1.72 10.22 18.01
N PRO A 212 -3.05 10.11 17.85
CA PRO A 212 -3.77 8.84 17.91
C PRO A 212 -3.66 8.07 16.58
N VAL A 213 -2.42 7.70 16.23
CA VAL A 213 -2.11 6.88 15.05
C VAL A 213 -2.18 5.41 15.45
N VAL A 214 -3.23 4.72 15.00
CA VAL A 214 -3.50 3.32 15.31
C VAL A 214 -3.08 2.40 14.15
N THR A 215 -2.81 1.15 14.51
CA THR A 215 -2.47 0.04 13.61
C THR A 215 -3.13 -1.23 14.15
N ARG A 216 -3.00 -2.36 13.43
CA ARG A 216 -3.43 -3.67 13.93
C ARG A 216 -3.00 -3.96 15.37
N HIS A 217 -1.74 -3.65 15.69
CA HIS A 217 -1.17 -3.97 17.00
C HIS A 217 -1.42 -2.90 18.06
N THR A 218 -1.84 -1.70 17.66
CA THR A 218 -1.99 -0.55 18.56
C THR A 218 -3.35 0.10 18.32
N GLY A 219 -4.33 -0.25 19.15
CA GLY A 219 -5.68 0.32 19.10
C GLY A 219 -6.68 -0.55 18.34
N ARG A 220 -6.46 -0.84 17.05
CA ARG A 220 -7.48 -1.49 16.21
C ARG A 220 -7.08 -2.89 15.72
N PRO A 221 -7.44 -3.99 16.41
CA PRO A 221 -7.04 -5.35 16.01
C PRO A 221 -7.61 -5.81 14.66
N ASN A 222 -8.67 -5.18 14.17
CA ASN A 222 -9.32 -5.53 12.91
C ASN A 222 -8.66 -4.89 11.67
N LEU A 223 -7.68 -3.99 11.84
CA LEU A 223 -6.98 -3.39 10.70
C LEU A 223 -6.03 -4.42 10.05
N PRO A 224 -5.85 -4.38 8.72
CA PRO A 224 -4.78 -5.12 8.05
C PRO A 224 -3.38 -4.65 8.53
N VAL A 225 -2.34 -5.49 8.42
CA VAL A 225 -0.97 -5.08 8.80
C VAL A 225 -0.44 -4.09 7.78
N GLY A 226 0.41 -3.17 8.24
CA GLY A 226 0.93 -2.10 7.40
C GLY A 226 -0.11 -1.04 7.05
N ILE A 227 -1.33 -1.12 7.59
CA ILE A 227 -2.32 -0.06 7.55
C ILE A 227 -2.24 0.79 8.81
N TYR A 228 -2.31 2.10 8.61
CA TYR A 228 -2.27 3.13 9.62
C TYR A 228 -3.53 3.98 9.51
N VAL A 229 -4.12 4.33 10.65
CA VAL A 229 -5.26 5.25 10.70
C VAL A 229 -4.96 6.32 11.74
N LEU A 230 -5.16 7.58 11.39
CA LEU A 230 -5.23 8.66 12.39
C LEU A 230 -6.67 8.77 12.85
N GLU A 231 -6.96 8.39 14.10
CA GLU A 231 -8.33 8.33 14.62
C GLU A 231 -8.98 9.71 14.70
N ALA A 232 -8.21 10.71 15.13
CA ALA A 232 -8.67 12.08 15.28
C ALA A 232 -7.53 13.06 14.96
N ASP A 233 -7.87 14.21 14.39
CA ASP A 233 -6.93 15.34 14.27
C ASP A 233 -6.77 16.05 15.62
N ARG A 234 -6.24 15.34 16.60
CA ARG A 234 -6.06 15.82 17.96
C ARG A 234 -4.79 15.26 18.56
N GLN A 235 -3.92 16.15 19.00
CA GLN A 235 -2.71 15.79 19.72
C GLN A 235 -2.97 15.72 21.23
N ALA A 236 -2.47 14.70 21.91
CA ALA A 236 -2.55 14.59 23.37
C ALA A 236 -1.77 15.73 24.06
N PRO A 237 -2.20 16.17 25.26
CA PRO A 237 -1.46 17.13 26.08
C PRO A 237 -0.05 16.62 26.40
N GLU A 238 0.91 17.51 26.64
CA GLU A 238 2.31 17.12 26.86
C GLU A 238 2.54 16.13 28.00
N HIS A 239 1.72 16.21 29.05
CA HIS A 239 1.83 15.33 30.22
C HIS A 239 1.30 13.91 29.97
N ASP A 240 0.50 13.69 28.94
CA ASP A 240 0.01 12.35 28.56
C ASP A 240 0.88 11.68 27.49
N ARG A 241 1.96 12.35 27.06
CA ARG A 241 2.89 11.83 26.04
C ARG A 241 3.95 10.91 26.65
N LYS A 242 4.74 10.27 25.78
CA LYS A 242 5.92 9.45 26.12
C LYS A 242 5.60 8.14 26.84
N ILE A 243 4.44 7.55 26.57
CA ILE A 243 4.13 6.19 27.01
C ILE A 243 4.88 5.19 26.09
N PRO A 244 5.70 4.28 26.64
CA PRO A 244 6.36 3.23 25.86
C PRO A 244 5.34 2.34 25.11
N GLU A 245 5.70 1.91 23.90
CA GLU A 245 4.79 1.16 23.02
C GLU A 245 4.39 -0.21 23.60
N ASP A 246 5.33 -0.90 24.24
CA ASP A 246 5.13 -2.16 24.95
C ASP A 246 4.14 -2.00 26.11
N VAL A 247 4.31 -0.94 26.91
CA VAL A 247 3.39 -0.61 28.01
C VAL A 247 2.00 -0.28 27.46
N TYR A 248 1.91 0.59 26.45
CA TYR A 248 0.65 0.96 25.81
C TYR A 248 -0.11 -0.27 25.30
N ARG A 249 0.57 -1.18 24.60
CA ARG A 249 -0.01 -2.43 24.11
C ARG A 249 -0.44 -3.34 25.25
N SER A 250 0.38 -3.50 26.29
CA SER A 250 0.05 -4.34 27.44
C SER A 250 -1.21 -3.88 28.16
N VAL A 251 -1.43 -2.56 28.28
CA VAL A 251 -2.61 -1.97 28.91
C VAL A 251 -3.87 -2.24 28.08
N LEU A 252 -3.80 -2.06 26.76
CA LEU A 252 -4.92 -2.37 25.86
C LEU A 252 -5.29 -3.86 25.90
N VAL A 253 -4.29 -4.74 25.88
CA VAL A 253 -4.51 -6.21 25.93
C VAL A 253 -5.11 -6.61 27.28
N ARG A 254 -4.55 -6.09 28.40
CA ARG A 254 -5.08 -6.32 29.76
C ARG A 254 -6.54 -5.92 29.87
N ASP A 255 -6.90 -4.77 29.30
CA ASP A 255 -8.25 -4.23 29.34
C ASP A 255 -9.15 -4.79 28.22
N LYS A 256 -8.70 -5.81 27.49
CA LYS A 256 -9.42 -6.47 26.38
C LYS A 256 -9.96 -5.47 25.36
N TYR A 257 -9.16 -4.45 25.02
CA TYR A 257 -9.54 -3.38 24.09
C TYR A 257 -10.91 -2.75 24.42
N THR A 258 -11.18 -2.55 25.71
CA THR A 258 -12.46 -2.04 26.21
C THR A 258 -12.23 -0.86 27.17
N CYS A 259 -13.02 0.20 27.01
CA CYS A 259 -13.00 1.35 27.90
C CYS A 259 -13.39 0.94 29.33
N ARG A 260 -12.48 1.12 30.28
CA ARG A 260 -12.66 0.77 31.69
C ARG A 260 -13.71 1.60 32.42
N ARG A 261 -14.20 2.70 31.82
CA ARG A 261 -15.19 3.61 32.42
C ARG A 261 -16.61 3.41 31.91
N CYS A 262 -16.79 3.19 30.61
CA CYS A 262 -18.12 3.08 29.99
C CYS A 262 -18.36 1.79 29.21
N GLY A 263 -17.40 0.88 29.16
CA GLY A 263 -17.53 -0.40 28.47
C GLY A 263 -17.46 -0.33 26.94
N TRP A 264 -17.26 0.84 26.34
CA TRP A 264 -17.14 0.98 24.90
C TRP A 264 -15.93 0.21 24.34
N ASN A 265 -16.13 -0.51 23.25
CA ASN A 265 -15.09 -1.25 22.52
C ASN A 265 -15.28 -1.06 21.00
N HIS A 266 -14.34 -1.58 20.20
CA HIS A 266 -14.40 -1.44 18.74
C HIS A 266 -15.59 -2.13 18.07
N GLU A 267 -16.19 -3.15 18.68
CA GLU A 267 -17.42 -3.79 18.15
C GLU A 267 -18.61 -2.84 18.22
N SER A 268 -18.58 -1.88 19.14
CA SER A 268 -19.61 -0.84 19.30
C SER A 268 -19.38 0.37 18.36
N TRP A 269 -18.34 0.35 17.53
CA TRP A 269 -17.99 1.47 16.66
C TRP A 269 -19.03 1.66 15.56
N ASN A 270 -19.43 2.92 15.35
CA ASN A 270 -20.25 3.30 14.21
C ASN A 270 -19.93 4.74 13.78
N LYS A 271 -20.35 5.11 12.57
CA LYS A 271 -20.04 6.42 11.99
C LYS A 271 -20.58 7.61 12.82
N SER A 272 -21.70 7.41 13.54
CA SER A 272 -22.30 8.44 14.41
C SER A 272 -21.62 8.55 15.78
N ASP A 273 -20.83 7.54 16.15
CA ASP A 273 -20.09 7.46 17.40
C ASP A 273 -18.63 7.07 17.14
N PRO A 274 -17.82 8.00 16.59
CA PRO A 274 -16.43 7.75 16.19
C PRO A 274 -15.49 7.78 17.40
N ARG A 275 -15.87 7.08 18.47
CA ARG A 275 -15.01 6.87 19.63
C ARG A 275 -13.80 6.02 19.22
N HIS A 276 -12.68 6.26 19.88
CA HIS A 276 -11.48 5.45 19.80
C HIS A 276 -10.85 5.30 21.19
N LEU A 277 -10.03 4.26 21.35
CA LEU A 277 -9.35 3.99 22.62
C LEU A 277 -8.07 4.80 22.76
N GLU A 278 -7.87 5.31 23.96
CA GLU A 278 -6.68 5.99 24.43
C GLU A 278 -6.25 5.38 25.77
N VAL A 279 -4.99 5.59 26.13
CA VAL A 279 -4.46 5.16 27.43
C VAL A 279 -4.31 6.41 28.29
N HIS A 280 -4.92 6.39 29.46
CA HIS A 280 -4.93 7.49 30.41
C HIS A 280 -4.16 7.14 31.67
N HIS A 281 -3.47 8.12 32.25
CA HIS A 281 -2.85 7.99 33.56
C HIS A 281 -3.88 8.07 34.69
N ILE A 282 -3.88 7.08 35.58
CA ILE A 282 -4.74 7.05 36.78
C ILE A 282 -4.28 8.16 37.74
N LYS A 283 -2.99 8.16 38.08
CA LYS A 283 -2.31 9.32 38.67
C LYS A 283 -1.65 10.09 37.56
N HIS A 284 -2.07 11.32 37.32
CA HIS A 284 -1.53 12.15 36.23
C HIS A 284 -0.01 12.29 36.33
N HIS A 285 0.64 12.32 35.17
CA HIS A 285 2.09 12.52 35.09
C HIS A 285 2.53 13.84 35.73
N ALA A 286 1.71 14.90 35.65
CA ALA A 286 1.96 16.19 36.31
C ALA A 286 2.07 16.08 37.85
N ASP A 287 1.45 15.05 38.45
CA ASP A 287 1.47 14.78 39.89
C ASP A 287 2.51 13.68 40.26
N GLY A 288 3.42 13.36 39.33
CA GLY A 288 4.42 12.30 39.48
C GLY A 288 3.87 10.89 39.23
N GLY A 289 2.87 10.75 38.35
CA GLY A 289 2.41 9.47 37.84
C GLY A 289 3.42 8.77 36.94
N SER A 290 3.62 7.46 37.10
CA SER A 290 4.55 6.68 36.28
C SER A 290 3.92 6.21 34.96
N ASN A 291 4.74 5.98 33.94
CA ASN A 291 4.33 5.35 32.67
C ASN A 291 4.37 3.82 32.78
N THR A 292 3.75 3.27 33.83
CA THR A 292 3.68 1.83 34.08
C THR A 292 2.28 1.32 33.83
N ALA A 293 2.12 0.04 33.48
CA ALA A 293 0.82 -0.54 33.20
C ALA A 293 -0.16 -0.35 34.38
N ASP A 294 0.32 -0.43 35.62
CA ASP A 294 -0.50 -0.29 36.83
C ASP A 294 -1.06 1.13 37.02
N ASN A 295 -0.36 2.15 36.53
CA ASN A 295 -0.82 3.54 36.59
C ASN A 295 -1.56 3.99 35.32
N LEU A 296 -1.83 3.07 34.39
CA LEU A 296 -2.45 3.36 33.12
C LEU A 296 -3.75 2.58 32.95
N MET A 297 -4.74 3.18 32.31
CA MET A 297 -6.02 2.54 32.00
C MET A 297 -6.50 2.86 30.60
N THR A 298 -7.16 1.89 29.96
CA THR A 298 -7.79 2.08 28.66
C THR A 298 -9.12 2.82 28.81
N VAL A 299 -9.29 3.93 28.10
CA VAL A 299 -10.52 4.72 28.07
C VAL A 299 -10.84 5.16 26.65
N CYS A 300 -12.12 5.41 26.33
CA CYS A 300 -12.43 6.08 25.06
C CYS A 300 -12.11 7.58 25.13
N ASN A 301 -11.85 8.21 23.99
CA ASN A 301 -11.60 9.66 23.87
C ASN A 301 -12.63 10.55 24.61
N ILE A 302 -13.92 10.19 24.61
CA ILE A 302 -14.96 10.93 25.38
C ILE A 302 -14.72 10.79 26.89
N CYS A 303 -14.48 9.58 27.38
CA CYS A 303 -14.20 9.36 28.79
C CYS A 303 -12.88 10.00 29.23
N HIS A 304 -11.89 9.99 28.33
CA HIS A 304 -10.61 10.66 28.49
C HIS A 304 -10.80 12.16 28.74
N ASP A 305 -11.62 12.83 27.91
CA ASP A 305 -11.93 14.25 28.07
C ASP A 305 -12.62 14.58 29.38
N VAL A 306 -13.55 13.72 29.80
CA VAL A 306 -14.25 13.93 31.07
C VAL A 306 -13.29 13.76 32.25
N LEU A 307 -12.27 12.90 32.16
CA LEU A 307 -11.24 12.78 33.20
C LEU A 307 -10.38 14.04 33.27
N HIS A 308 -9.99 14.59 32.13
CA HIS A 308 -9.26 15.87 32.07
C HIS A 308 -10.06 17.08 32.53
N ARG A 309 -11.38 17.11 32.30
CA ARG A 309 -12.26 18.22 32.74
C ARG A 309 -12.65 18.19 34.22
N LYS A 310 -12.51 17.04 34.90
CA LYS A 310 -12.93 16.88 36.31
C LYS A 310 -11.84 17.31 37.31
N LYS A 311 -10.77 17.92 36.82
CA LYS A 311 -9.75 18.60 37.60
C LYS A 311 -9.83 20.09 37.36
#